data_AF-A0A7C8DQ04-F1
#
_entry.id   AF-A0A7C8DQ04-F1
#
_cell.length_a   1.000
_cell.length_b   1.000
_cell.length_c   1.000
_cell.angle_alpha   90.00
_cell.angle_beta   90.00
_cell.angle_gamma   90.00
#
_symmetry.space_group_name_H-M   'P 1'
#
loop_
_entity.id
_entity.type
_entity.pdbx_description
1 polymer ?
#
loop_
_entity_poly.entity_id
_entity_poly.type
_entity_poly.pdbx_seq_one_letter_code
_entity_poly.pdbx_strand_id
1 'polypeptide(L)'
;MNKAFADKSIDIRQGEELNIENLQKYLLDTLEMSGEINISQFPSGFSNLTYLIKIGKEELVLRRPPYGAKIKSGHDMSREYNILAKLYPLYSKVPKVIC
;
A
#
# COMPACT_ATOMS: atom_id res chain seq x y z
N MET A 1 9.57 -2.82 29.67
CA MET A 1 8.31 -3.08 28.97
C MET A 1 8.48 -2.75 27.50
N ASN A 2 8.88 -3.72 26.66
CA ASN A 2 9.00 -3.51 25.21
C ASN A 2 7.78 -4.11 24.52
N LYS A 3 6.69 -3.35 24.42
CA LYS A 3 5.65 -3.65 23.44
C LYS A 3 6.20 -3.23 22.08
N ALA A 4 6.44 -4.20 21.20
CA ALA A 4 6.82 -3.92 19.82
C ALA A 4 5.72 -3.08 19.17
N PHE A 5 6.00 -1.81 18.87
CA PHE A 5 5.09 -0.88 18.21
C PHE A 5 4.96 -1.13 16.69
N ALA A 6 5.57 -2.20 16.17
CA ALA A 6 5.52 -2.52 14.75
C ALA A 6 4.25 -3.33 14.45
N ASP A 7 3.34 -2.72 13.70
CA ASP A 7 2.18 -3.43 13.15
C ASP A 7 2.67 -4.56 12.23
N LYS A 8 2.13 -5.75 12.41
CA LYS A 8 2.48 -6.93 11.60
C LYS A 8 1.37 -7.15 10.60
N SER A 9 1.73 -7.39 9.35
CA SER A 9 0.73 -7.76 8.36
C SER A 9 0.15 -9.15 8.67
N ILE A 10 -1.14 -9.28 8.40
CA ILE A 10 -1.94 -10.49 8.58
C ILE A 10 -2.61 -10.87 7.25
N ASP A 11 -3.34 -11.97 7.24
CA ASP A 11 -4.20 -12.32 6.10
C ASP A 11 -5.22 -11.21 5.83
N ILE A 12 -5.55 -11.02 4.55
CA ILE A 12 -6.48 -9.97 4.14
C ILE A 12 -7.86 -10.23 4.78
N ARG A 13 -8.42 -9.20 5.41
CA ARG A 13 -9.75 -9.29 6.04
C ARG A 13 -10.82 -9.57 5.00
N GLN A 14 -11.85 -10.32 5.42
CA GLN A 14 -12.98 -10.65 4.56
C GLN A 14 -13.68 -9.38 4.04
N GLY A 15 -13.95 -9.34 2.74
CA GLY A 15 -14.55 -8.19 2.06
C GLY A 15 -13.56 -7.08 1.70
N GLU A 16 -12.27 -7.24 2.03
CA GLU A 16 -11.19 -6.32 1.70
C GLU A 16 -10.17 -6.92 0.73
N GLU A 17 -10.55 -8.00 0.03
CA GLU A 17 -9.71 -8.73 -0.92
C GLU A 17 -9.34 -7.87 -2.13
N LEU A 18 -8.18 -8.17 -2.73
CA LEU A 18 -7.72 -7.55 -3.97
C LEU A 18 -7.84 -8.56 -5.11
N ASN A 19 -8.08 -8.09 -6.33
CA ASN A 19 -7.92 -8.93 -7.51
C ASN A 19 -6.41 -9.12 -7.77
N ILE A 20 -5.87 -10.23 -7.27
CA ILE A 20 -4.43 -10.50 -7.27
C ILE A 20 -3.90 -10.62 -8.70
N GLU A 21 -4.63 -11.27 -9.61
CA GLU A 21 -4.21 -11.45 -11.00
C GLU A 21 -4.03 -10.10 -11.72
N ASN A 22 -5.04 -9.23 -11.65
CA ASN A 22 -4.98 -7.90 -12.27
C ASN A 22 -3.91 -7.02 -11.62
N LEU A 23 -3.79 -7.08 -10.30
CA LEU A 23 -2.80 -6.30 -9.56
C LEU A 23 -1.38 -6.76 -9.88
N GLN A 24 -1.15 -8.08 -9.93
CA GLN A 24 0.14 -8.65 -10.31
C GLN A 24 0.52 -8.19 -11.71
N LYS A 25 -0.37 -8.39 -12.70
CA LYS A 25 -0.11 -7.95 -14.07
C LYS A 25 0.26 -6.47 -14.13
N TYR A 26 -0.56 -5.62 -13.50
CA TYR A 26 -0.31 -4.17 -13.48
C TYR A 26 1.05 -3.81 -12.86
N LEU A 27 1.39 -4.39 -11.69
CA LEU A 27 2.62 -4.06 -10.99
C LEU A 27 3.86 -4.57 -11.71
N LEU A 28 3.83 -5.80 -12.24
CA LEU A 28 4.97 -6.34 -13.00
C LEU A 28 5.23 -5.52 -14.26
N ASP A 29 4.18 -5.14 -14.98
CA ASP A 29 4.30 -4.31 -16.19
C ASP A 29 4.75 -2.87 -15.86
N THR A 30 4.18 -2.25 -14.83
CA THR A 30 4.43 -0.84 -14.49
C THR A 30 5.81 -0.62 -13.85
N LEU A 31 6.27 -1.57 -13.05
CA LEU A 31 7.52 -1.46 -12.31
C LEU A 31 8.69 -2.22 -12.98
N GLU A 32 8.43 -2.85 -14.14
CA GLU A 32 9.39 -3.71 -14.84
C GLU A 32 9.98 -4.80 -13.92
N MET A 33 9.13 -5.35 -13.06
CA MET A 33 9.50 -6.35 -12.06
C MET A 33 9.11 -7.76 -12.52
N SER A 34 9.74 -8.77 -11.92
CA SER A 34 9.42 -10.17 -12.14
C SER A 34 9.46 -10.95 -10.82
N GLY A 35 8.53 -11.88 -10.64
CA GLY A 35 8.52 -12.78 -9.49
C GLY A 35 7.11 -13.12 -9.02
N GLU A 36 7.03 -14.02 -8.04
CA GLU A 36 5.79 -14.36 -7.36
C GLU A 36 5.33 -13.20 -6.48
N ILE A 37 4.03 -12.90 -6.52
CA ILE A 37 3.40 -11.89 -5.67
C ILE A 37 2.83 -12.52 -4.40
N ASN A 38 3.12 -11.95 -3.25
CA ASN A 38 2.49 -12.29 -1.98
C ASN A 38 1.91 -11.03 -1.35
N ILE A 39 0.65 -11.09 -0.89
CA ILE A 39 -0.07 -9.93 -0.38
C ILE A 39 -0.61 -10.24 1.02
N SER A 40 -0.37 -9.31 1.94
CA SER A 40 -0.91 -9.33 3.31
C SER A 40 -1.37 -7.93 3.71
N GLN A 41 -2.14 -7.80 4.78
CA GLN A 41 -2.77 -6.55 5.18
C GLN A 41 -2.29 -6.08 6.55
N PHE A 42 -2.04 -4.76 6.70
CA PHE A 42 -1.80 -4.14 8.00
C PHE A 42 -3.13 -3.78 8.68
N PRO A 43 -3.44 -4.34 9.87
CA PRO A 43 -4.75 -4.20 10.50
C PRO A 43 -4.96 -2.89 11.25
N SER A 44 -3.88 -2.18 11.64
CA SER A 44 -3.97 -1.05 12.58
C SER A 44 -4.35 0.32 11.97
N GLY A 45 -4.62 0.38 10.66
CA GLY A 45 -5.02 1.60 9.96
C GLY A 45 -6.52 1.90 10.07
N PHE A 46 -6.88 3.13 10.48
CA PHE A 46 -8.28 3.55 10.62
C PHE A 46 -8.88 4.25 9.39
N SER A 47 -8.05 4.78 8.49
CA SER A 47 -8.52 5.58 7.35
C SER A 47 -8.43 4.82 6.03
N ASN A 48 -7.23 4.46 5.59
CA ASN A 48 -7.02 3.73 4.34
C ASN A 48 -6.58 2.29 4.61
N LEU A 49 -7.05 1.38 3.77
CA LEU A 49 -6.56 0.01 3.75
C LEU A 49 -5.11 0.03 3.28
N THR A 50 -4.25 -0.67 4.02
CA THR A 50 -2.82 -0.72 3.75
C THR A 50 -2.38 -2.17 3.63
N TYR A 51 -1.71 -2.50 2.54
CA TYR A 51 -1.26 -3.85 2.22
C TYR A 51 0.25 -3.88 2.04
N LEU A 52 0.87 -4.96 2.49
CA LEU A 52 2.23 -5.33 2.13
C LEU A 52 2.17 -6.21 0.89
N ILE A 53 2.86 -5.79 -0.17
CA ILE A 53 3.04 -6.55 -1.40
C ILE A 53 4.51 -6.96 -1.45
N LYS A 54 4.78 -8.26 -1.60
CA LYS A 54 6.12 -8.79 -1.85
C LYS A 54 6.18 -9.33 -3.26
N ILE A 55 7.18 -8.93 -4.04
CA ILE A 55 7.45 -9.43 -5.38
C ILE A 55 8.91 -9.87 -5.42
N GLY A 56 9.15 -11.19 -5.35
CA GLY A 56 10.51 -11.71 -5.19
C GLY A 56 11.18 -11.18 -3.92
N LYS A 57 12.18 -10.30 -4.07
CA LYS A 57 12.92 -9.67 -2.94
C LYS A 57 12.44 -8.27 -2.59
N GLU A 58 11.61 -7.67 -3.44
CA GLU A 58 11.14 -6.31 -3.28
C GLU A 58 9.87 -6.27 -2.43
N GLU A 59 9.77 -5.27 -1.56
CA GLU A 59 8.61 -5.03 -0.71
C GLU A 59 8.01 -3.66 -1.01
N LEU A 60 6.70 -3.63 -1.23
CA LEU A 60 5.93 -2.45 -1.56
C LEU A 60 4.77 -2.29 -0.57
N VAL A 61 4.36 -1.04 -0.34
CA VAL A 61 3.17 -0.72 0.45
C VAL A 61 2.11 -0.17 -0.48
N LEU A 62 0.98 -0.89 -0.58
CA LEU A 62 -0.20 -0.42 -1.31
C LEU A 62 -1.18 0.22 -0.32
N ARG A 63 -1.63 1.44 -0.65
CA ARG A 63 -2.62 2.18 0.14
C ARG A 63 -3.82 2.49 -0.73
N ARG A 64 -5.03 2.28 -0.21
CA ARG A 64 -6.27 2.60 -0.93
C ARG A 64 -7.41 2.96 0.01
N PRO A 65 -8.44 3.66 -0.50
CA PRO A 65 -9.67 3.86 0.24
C PRO A 65 -10.36 2.53 0.59
N PRO A 66 -11.09 2.47 1.71
CA PRO A 66 -11.98 1.35 2.02
C PRO A 66 -13.05 1.15 0.93
N TYR A 67 -13.51 -0.08 0.77
CA TYR A 67 -14.65 -0.37 -0.09
C TYR A 67 -15.88 0.43 0.34
N GLY A 68 -16.56 1.07 -0.61
CA GLY A 68 -17.76 1.85 -0.34
C GLY A 68 -17.52 3.21 0.35
N ALA A 69 -16.27 3.67 0.50
CA ALA A 69 -15.98 5.00 1.02
C ALA A 69 -16.57 6.09 0.09
N LYS A 70 -17.67 6.73 0.52
CA LYS A 70 -18.38 7.77 -0.25
C LYS A 70 -17.92 9.21 0.05
N ILE A 71 -16.83 9.40 0.80
CA ILE A 71 -16.46 10.71 1.35
C ILE A 71 -15.29 11.33 0.57
N LYS A 72 -15.52 12.50 -0.02
CA LYS A 72 -14.66 13.18 -1.02
C LYS A 72 -13.28 13.65 -0.54
N SER A 73 -12.99 13.78 0.77
CA SER A 73 -11.78 14.48 1.24
C SER A 73 -10.81 13.67 2.10
N GLY A 74 -11.28 12.68 2.87
CA GLY A 74 -10.43 11.92 3.80
C GLY A 74 -9.58 10.83 3.15
N HIS A 75 -10.00 10.33 1.98
CA HIS A 75 -9.40 9.19 1.29
C HIS A 75 -8.82 9.56 -0.09
N ASP A 76 -8.48 10.83 -0.29
CA ASP A 76 -7.86 11.30 -1.54
C ASP A 76 -6.41 10.82 -1.62
N MET A 77 -6.21 9.63 -2.17
CA MET A 77 -4.89 9.04 -2.40
C MET A 77 -4.07 9.82 -3.43
N SER A 78 -4.72 10.50 -4.37
CA SER A 78 -4.03 11.36 -5.34
C SER A 78 -3.39 12.55 -4.63
N ARG A 79 -4.07 13.15 -3.65
CA ARG A 79 -3.48 14.20 -2.80
C ARG A 79 -2.32 13.67 -1.97
N GLU A 80 -2.45 12.48 -1.36
CA GLU A 80 -1.36 11.85 -0.59
C GLU A 80 -0.13 11.60 -1.47
N TYR A 81 -0.32 11.00 -2.66
CA TYR A 81 0.73 10.79 -3.66
C TYR A 81 1.42 12.11 -4.03
N ASN A 82 0.64 13.12 -4.41
CA ASN A 82 1.18 14.41 -4.86
C ASN A 82 2.02 15.12 -3.80
N ILE A 83 1.62 15.02 -2.52
CA ILE A 83 2.38 15.60 -1.41
C ILE A 83 3.68 14.83 -1.20
N LEU A 84 3.63 13.49 -1.13
CA LEU A 84 4.82 12.66 -0.91
C LEU A 84 5.81 12.77 -2.07
N ALA A 85 5.34 12.76 -3.31
CA ALA A 85 6.17 12.92 -4.51
C ALA A 85 6.94 14.25 -4.51
N LYS A 86 6.28 15.35 -4.11
CA LYS A 86 6.92 16.67 -4.02
C LYS A 86 7.86 16.80 -2.83
N LEU A 87 7.57 16.08 -1.74
CA LEU A 87 8.36 16.16 -0.51
C LEU A 87 9.61 15.28 -0.57
N TYR A 88 9.56 14.12 -1.25
CA TYR A 88 10.65 13.16 -1.32
C TYR A 88 12.02 13.74 -1.75
N PRO A 89 12.12 14.59 -2.79
CA PRO A 89 13.38 15.21 -3.20
C PRO A 89 14.00 16.13 -2.14
N LEU A 90 13.18 16.68 -1.24
CA LEU A 90 13.59 17.65 -0.22
C LEU A 90 13.74 17.02 1.18
N TYR A 91 13.08 15.89 1.42
CA TYR A 91 13.02 15.25 2.73
C TYR A 91 12.99 13.73 2.58
N SER A 92 14.17 13.11 2.57
CA SER A 92 14.36 11.67 2.34
C SER A 92 13.80 10.74 3.44
N LYS A 93 13.22 11.30 4.51
CA LYS A 93 12.55 10.53 5.56
C LYS A 93 11.10 10.17 5.21
N VAL A 94 10.55 10.69 4.11
CA VAL A 94 9.27 10.19 3.57
C VAL A 94 9.48 9.03 2.62
N PRO A 95 8.50 8.13 2.46
CA PRO A 95 8.59 7.06 1.49
C PRO A 95 8.65 7.59 0.05
N LYS A 96 9.36 6.86 -0.81
CA LYS A 96 9.27 7.04 -2.25
C LYS A 96 7.92 6.50 -2.72
N VAL A 97 7.17 7.30 -3.47
CA VAL A 97 5.94 6.87 -4.14
C VAL A 97 6.24 6.49 -5.59
N ILE A 98 5.51 5.51 -6.14
CA ILE A 98 5.92 4.82 -7.38
C ILE A 98 4.82 4.77 -8.46
N CYS A 99 3.57 5.13 -8.15
CA CYS A 99 2.45 5.20 -9.10
C CYS A 99 1.26 5.91 -8.47
#